data_AF-A0A960WMW4-F1
#
_entry.id   AF-A0A960WMW4-F1
#
_cell.length_a   1.000
_cell.length_b   1.000
_cell.length_c   1.000
_cell.angle_alpha   90.00
_cell.angle_beta   90.00
_cell.angle_gamma   90.00
#
_symmetry.space_group_name_H-M   'P 1'
#
loop_
_entity.id
_entity.type
_entity.pdbx_description
1 polymer ?
#
loop_
_entity_poly.entity_id
_entity_poly.type
_entity_poly.pdbx_seq_one_letter_code
_entity_poly.pdbx_strand_id
1 'polypeptide(L)'
;MRFFIFLGFLLSLSFVLQEFLPVFDWAYGSRLLLVHTVFLTCAVAVPFPAMLVMALTAGFCWDARYHVPIYPDDATLGILTQAELPFGFTIFLFGITGALIQGVRPLFRRGRWELPVLMIGLCTGITLLLEYLVISFHRGELEVPPEFWWKLLMTCLFSSLVSPFLLLLLSRVAGRLRYRIRTEGLKRRHTYDGDAL
;
A
#
# COMPACT_ATOMS: atom_id res chain seq x y z
N MET A 1 17.05 12.01 -7.32
CA MET A 1 17.16 12.28 -5.86
C MET A 1 15.99 13.14 -5.34
N ARG A 2 15.77 14.36 -5.85
CA ARG A 2 14.66 15.24 -5.39
C ARG A 2 13.28 14.57 -5.35
N PHE A 3 12.94 13.77 -6.36
CA PHE A 3 11.68 13.01 -6.39
C PHE A 3 11.58 11.96 -5.28
N PHE A 4 12.64 11.18 -5.03
CA PHE A 4 12.65 10.18 -3.96
C PHE A 4 12.55 10.81 -2.56
N ILE A 5 13.18 11.97 -2.36
CA ILE A 5 13.05 12.74 -1.11
C ILE A 5 11.59 13.18 -0.91
N PHE A 6 10.94 13.66 -1.98
CA PHE A 6 9.52 14.01 -1.93
C PHE A 6 8.63 12.81 -1.60
N LEU A 7 8.89 11.63 -2.18
CA LEU A 7 8.13 10.41 -1.87
C LEU A 7 8.34 9.97 -0.42
N GLY A 8 9.58 10.02 0.08
CA GLY A 8 9.87 9.73 1.49
C GLY A 8 9.12 10.68 2.42
N PHE A 9 9.14 11.98 2.12
CA PHE A 9 8.37 12.98 2.87
C PHE A 9 6.86 12.71 2.80
N LEU A 10 6.31 12.39 1.62
CA LEU A 10 4.89 12.09 1.46
C LEU A 10 4.48 10.85 2.26
N LEU A 11 5.34 9.81 2.29
CA LEU A 11 5.13 8.62 3.10
C LEU A 11 5.16 8.95 4.59
N SER A 12 6.16 9.71 5.07
CA SER A 12 6.22 10.16 6.47
C SER A 12 5.01 11.01 6.87
N LEU A 13 4.60 11.94 6.00
CA LEU A 13 3.42 12.76 6.21
C LEU A 13 2.15 11.90 6.30
N SER A 14 2.07 10.82 5.50
CA SER A 14 0.93 9.91 5.55
C SER A 14 0.77 9.23 6.92
N PHE A 15 1.85 8.90 7.62
CA PHE A 15 1.79 8.36 8.98
C PHE A 15 1.22 9.37 9.97
N VAL A 16 1.64 10.63 9.88
CA VAL A 16 1.14 11.71 10.75
C VAL A 16 -0.35 11.94 10.47
N LEU A 17 -0.74 12.06 9.19
CA LEU A 17 -2.13 12.27 8.81
C LEU A 17 -3.02 11.08 9.16
N GLN A 18 -2.50 9.85 9.09
CA GLN A 18 -3.23 8.63 9.46
C GLN A 18 -3.75 8.68 10.90
N GLU A 19 -3.01 9.30 11.82
CA GLU A 19 -3.40 9.41 13.24
C GLU A 19 -4.64 10.29 13.44
N PHE A 20 -4.85 11.27 12.56
CA PHE A 20 -5.99 12.20 12.63
C PHE A 20 -7.22 11.69 11.88
N LEU A 21 -7.13 10.55 11.17
CA LEU A 21 -8.26 10.03 10.40
C LEU A 21 -9.26 9.31 11.32
N PRO A 22 -10.51 9.81 11.41
CA PRO A 22 -11.52 9.17 12.23
C PRO A 22 -11.99 7.85 11.60
N VAL A 23 -12.57 7.00 12.43
CA VAL A 23 -13.31 5.82 11.97
C VAL A 23 -14.67 6.26 11.46
N PHE A 24 -15.13 5.67 10.36
CA PHE A 24 -16.45 5.97 9.81
C PHE A 24 -17.50 5.01 10.37
N ASP A 25 -18.26 5.46 11.38
CA ASP A 25 -19.30 4.65 12.02
C ASP A 25 -20.44 4.29 11.05
N TRP A 26 -20.80 5.21 10.16
CA TRP A 26 -21.80 4.98 9.11
C TRP A 26 -21.36 3.96 8.05
N ALA A 27 -20.08 3.57 8.05
CA ALA A 27 -19.50 2.62 7.10
C ALA A 27 -18.89 1.41 7.83
N TYR A 28 -19.65 0.78 8.73
CA TYR A 28 -19.26 -0.46 9.44
C TYR A 28 -17.93 -0.34 10.21
N GLY A 29 -17.63 0.85 10.75
CA GLY A 29 -16.37 1.12 11.45
C GLY A 29 -15.14 1.00 10.54
N SER A 30 -15.29 1.24 9.24
CA SER A 30 -14.18 1.23 8.28
C SER A 30 -13.28 2.44 8.47
N ARG A 31 -12.02 2.29 8.05
CA ARG A 31 -10.99 3.32 8.16
C ARG A 31 -10.38 3.56 6.80
N LEU A 32 -9.90 4.78 6.57
CA LEU A 32 -9.10 5.07 5.40
C LEU A 32 -7.64 4.71 5.67
N LEU A 33 -7.09 3.75 4.93
CA LEU A 33 -5.70 3.32 5.04
C LEU A 33 -4.79 4.21 4.18
N LEU A 34 -4.57 5.43 4.64
CA LEU A 34 -3.78 6.45 3.94
C LEU A 34 -2.35 5.97 3.67
N VAL A 35 -1.68 5.39 4.67
CA VAL A 35 -0.31 4.88 4.51
C VAL A 35 -0.22 3.86 3.37
N HIS A 36 -1.18 2.93 3.31
CA HIS A 36 -1.22 1.90 2.27
C HIS A 36 -1.46 2.50 0.88
N THR A 37 -2.42 3.43 0.77
CA THR A 37 -2.69 4.11 -0.50
C THR A 37 -1.52 4.96 -0.98
N VAL A 38 -0.87 5.69 -0.08
CA VAL A 38 0.32 6.51 -0.39
C VAL A 38 1.47 5.61 -0.81
N PHE A 39 1.72 4.51 -0.10
CA PHE A 39 2.74 3.54 -0.50
C PHE A 39 2.46 2.98 -1.91
N LEU A 40 1.24 2.49 -2.17
CA LEU A 40 0.88 1.88 -3.45
C LEU A 40 0.95 2.88 -4.61
N THR A 41 0.50 4.12 -4.40
CA THR A 41 0.63 5.19 -5.41
C THR A 41 2.08 5.54 -5.68
N CYS A 42 2.93 5.62 -4.63
CA CYS A 42 4.37 5.82 -4.79
C CYS A 42 5.03 4.64 -5.51
N ALA A 43 4.64 3.40 -5.19
CA ALA A 43 5.16 2.16 -5.77
C ALA A 43 4.96 2.09 -7.30
N VAL A 44 3.85 2.63 -7.82
CA VAL A 44 3.60 2.74 -9.26
C VAL A 44 4.60 3.68 -9.95
N ALA A 45 5.05 4.74 -9.30
CA ALA A 45 5.90 5.76 -9.92
C ALA A 45 7.40 5.40 -9.92
N VAL A 46 7.85 4.62 -8.94
CA VAL A 46 9.28 4.28 -8.75
C VAL A 46 9.68 2.99 -9.47
N PRO A 47 10.99 2.75 -9.73
CA PRO A 47 11.48 1.46 -10.21
C PRO A 47 11.44 0.38 -9.12
N PHE A 48 11.50 -0.89 -9.53
CA PHE A 48 11.34 -2.04 -8.64
C PHE A 48 12.25 -2.03 -7.40
N PRO A 49 13.56 -1.77 -7.49
CA PRO A 49 14.42 -1.74 -6.30
C PRO A 49 14.04 -0.64 -5.32
N ALA A 50 13.65 0.53 -5.83
CA ALA A 50 13.23 1.65 -4.98
C ALA A 50 11.87 1.39 -4.31
N MET A 51 10.96 0.67 -4.98
CA MET A 51 9.72 0.20 -4.36
C MET A 51 10.01 -0.71 -3.17
N LEU A 52 10.93 -1.66 -3.30
CA LEU A 52 11.29 -2.57 -2.20
C LEU A 52 11.87 -1.84 -0.99
N VAL A 53 12.73 -0.83 -1.22
CA VAL A 53 13.23 0.01 -0.12
C VAL A 53 12.08 0.73 0.57
N MET A 54 11.12 1.29 -0.18
CA MET A 54 9.95 1.91 0.43
C MET A 54 9.06 0.91 1.15
N ALA A 55 8.91 -0.32 0.65
CA ALA A 55 8.13 -1.38 1.29
C ALA A 55 8.75 -1.76 2.64
N LEU A 56 10.08 -1.89 2.68
CA LEU A 56 10.83 -2.13 3.90
C LEU A 56 10.63 -0.99 4.90
N THR A 57 10.78 0.28 4.49
CA THR A 57 10.60 1.41 5.40
C THR A 57 9.16 1.57 5.85
N ALA A 58 8.18 1.42 4.95
CA ALA A 58 6.76 1.58 5.27
C ALA A 58 6.29 0.46 6.21
N GLY A 59 6.62 -0.79 5.91
CA GLY A 59 6.28 -1.94 6.75
C GLY A 59 7.00 -1.88 8.10
N PHE A 60 8.28 -1.50 8.13
CA PHE A 60 9.00 -1.34 9.39
C PHE A 60 8.37 -0.26 10.27
N CYS A 61 8.02 0.92 9.70
CA CYS A 61 7.34 1.98 10.45
C CYS A 61 5.93 1.58 10.88
N TRP A 62 5.21 0.86 10.04
CA TRP A 62 3.87 0.36 10.35
C TRP A 62 3.92 -0.65 11.51
N ASP A 63 4.79 -1.65 11.41
CA ASP A 63 5.00 -2.62 12.48
C ASP A 63 5.48 -1.91 13.74
N ALA A 64 6.49 -1.06 13.68
CA ALA A 64 6.98 -0.33 14.86
C ALA A 64 5.87 0.50 15.55
N ARG A 65 4.88 1.00 14.81
CA ARG A 65 3.76 1.75 15.40
C ARG A 65 2.74 0.84 16.09
N TYR A 66 2.39 -0.29 15.48
CA TYR A 66 1.32 -1.17 15.96
C TYR A 66 1.81 -2.34 16.83
N HIS A 67 3.12 -2.66 16.81
CA HIS A 67 3.74 -3.65 17.68
C HIS A 67 4.20 -3.13 19.03
N VAL A 68 4.33 -1.81 19.21
CA VAL A 68 4.73 -1.25 20.51
C VAL A 68 3.48 -1.12 21.37
N PRO A 69 3.24 -2.01 22.34
CA PRO A 69 2.17 -1.83 23.31
C PRO A 69 2.42 -0.53 24.07
N ILE A 70 1.52 0.43 23.92
CA ILE A 70 1.47 1.59 24.81
C ILE A 70 0.81 1.08 26.09
N TYR A 71 1.63 0.77 27.08
CA TYR A 71 1.16 0.38 28.40
C TYR A 71 0.60 1.60 29.12
N PRO A 72 -0.68 1.63 29.52
CA PRO A 72 -1.09 2.53 30.58
C PRO A 72 -0.40 2.09 31.88
N ASP A 73 0.04 3.05 32.70
CA ASP A 73 0.76 2.80 33.97
C ASP A 73 -0.03 1.91 34.95
N ASP A 74 -1.33 1.69 34.70
CA ASP A 74 -2.26 0.92 35.52
C ASP A 74 -2.35 -0.59 35.14
N ALA A 75 -1.67 -1.02 34.07
CA ALA A 75 -1.72 -2.42 33.62
C ALA A 75 -0.76 -3.33 34.42
N THR A 76 -1.07 -3.52 35.70
CA THR A 76 -0.48 -4.59 36.52
C THR A 76 -0.78 -5.96 35.91
N LEU A 77 0.28 -6.71 35.58
CA LEU A 77 0.36 -8.19 35.56
C LEU A 77 -0.89 -8.93 35.03
N GLY A 78 -0.88 -9.34 33.76
CA GLY A 78 -1.62 -10.55 33.36
C GLY A 78 -2.25 -10.59 31.98
N ILE A 79 -2.31 -9.49 31.23
CA ILE A 79 -2.83 -9.52 29.86
C ILE A 79 -1.81 -8.86 28.95
N LEU A 80 -0.72 -9.58 28.70
CA LEU A 80 0.15 -9.33 27.55
C LEU A 80 -0.69 -9.64 26.31
N THR A 81 -1.47 -8.68 25.82
CA THR A 81 -2.04 -8.79 24.47
C THR A 81 -0.87 -8.71 23.50
N GLN A 82 -0.29 -9.87 23.19
CA GLN A 82 0.70 -10.02 22.14
C GLN A 82 0.14 -9.38 20.87
N ALA A 83 0.98 -8.62 20.17
CA ALA A 83 0.68 -8.23 18.81
C ALA A 83 0.33 -9.51 18.01
N GLU A 84 -0.89 -9.57 17.50
CA GLU A 84 -1.44 -10.78 16.87
C GLU A 84 -0.81 -11.09 15.51
N LEU A 85 -0.06 -10.13 14.99
CA LEU A 85 0.69 -10.25 13.74
C LEU A 85 2.18 -10.23 14.11
N PRO A 86 3.03 -11.13 13.56
CA PRO A 86 4.46 -11.11 13.86
C PRO A 86 5.18 -9.92 13.21
N PHE A 87 6.19 -9.37 13.89
CA PHE A 87 6.98 -8.25 13.37
C PHE A 87 7.68 -8.64 12.07
N GLY A 88 7.59 -7.78 11.06
CA GLY A 88 8.11 -7.97 9.72
C GLY A 88 7.10 -8.54 8.73
N PHE A 89 5.92 -9.02 9.17
CA PHE A 89 4.92 -9.55 8.24
C PHE A 89 4.36 -8.46 7.32
N THR A 90 4.15 -7.24 7.81
CA THR A 90 3.63 -6.16 6.97
C THR A 90 4.63 -5.68 5.94
N ILE A 91 5.95 -5.78 6.21
CA ILE A 91 7.01 -5.55 5.21
C ILE A 91 6.82 -6.51 4.03
N PHE A 92 6.54 -7.78 4.30
CA PHE A 92 6.29 -8.78 3.26
C PHE A 92 5.02 -8.47 2.47
N LEU A 93 3.93 -8.07 3.14
CA LEU A 93 2.69 -7.69 2.48
C LEU A 93 2.84 -6.45 1.58
N PHE A 94 3.55 -5.42 2.05
CA PHE A 94 3.90 -4.26 1.23
C PHE A 94 4.78 -4.64 0.05
N GLY A 95 5.70 -5.59 0.23
CA GLY A 95 6.52 -6.14 -0.85
C GLY A 95 5.68 -6.83 -1.93
N ILE A 96 4.74 -7.72 -1.54
CA ILE A 96 3.85 -8.43 -2.48
C ILE A 96 2.94 -7.45 -3.21
N THR A 97 2.23 -6.61 -2.48
CA THR A 97 1.25 -5.69 -3.08
C THR A 97 1.92 -4.58 -3.90
N GLY A 98 3.11 -4.13 -3.48
CA GLY A 98 3.97 -3.23 -4.23
C GLY A 98 4.57 -3.87 -5.49
N ALA A 99 4.85 -5.17 -5.48
CA ALA A 99 5.24 -5.90 -6.68
C ALA A 99 4.05 -6.10 -7.64
N LEU A 100 2.87 -6.41 -7.11
CA LEU A 100 1.64 -6.58 -7.87
C LEU A 100 1.28 -5.29 -8.64
N ILE A 101 1.35 -4.14 -7.95
CA ILE A 101 0.97 -2.87 -8.56
C ILE A 101 1.98 -2.38 -9.62
N GLN A 102 3.22 -2.84 -9.58
CA GLN A 102 4.19 -2.54 -10.62
C GLN A 102 3.83 -3.12 -11.99
N GLY A 103 3.00 -4.17 -12.05
CA GLY A 103 2.44 -4.66 -13.31
C GLY A 103 1.61 -3.61 -14.06
N VAL A 104 1.07 -2.62 -13.34
CA VAL A 104 0.19 -1.56 -13.87
C VAL A 104 0.97 -0.29 -14.23
N ARG A 105 2.26 -0.20 -13.86
CA ARG A 105 3.17 0.91 -14.20
C ARG A 105 3.19 1.31 -15.68
N PRO A 106 3.24 0.40 -16.68
CA PRO A 106 3.23 0.81 -18.09
C PRO A 106 1.94 1.55 -18.48
N LEU A 107 0.83 1.27 -17.79
CA LEU A 107 -0.45 1.89 -18.07
C LEU A 107 -0.56 3.29 -17.46
N PHE A 108 -0.01 3.50 -16.26
CA PHE A 108 0.12 4.83 -15.66
C PHE A 108 0.88 5.80 -16.58
N ARG A 109 1.93 5.32 -17.26
CA ARG A 109 2.69 6.11 -18.25
C ARG A 109 1.87 6.51 -19.48
N ARG A 110 0.83 5.75 -19.84
CA ARG A 110 -0.05 6.03 -20.98
C ARG A 110 -1.17 7.02 -20.64
N GLY A 111 -1.23 7.49 -19.40
CA GLY A 111 -2.27 8.43 -18.99
C GLY A 111 -3.66 7.79 -18.84
N ARG A 112 -3.75 6.46 -18.66
CA ARG A 112 -5.00 5.76 -18.27
C ARG A 112 -5.00 5.47 -16.77
N TRP A 113 -5.85 6.20 -16.03
CA TRP A 113 -5.74 6.28 -14.56
C TRP A 113 -6.76 5.39 -13.85
N GLU A 114 -7.78 4.93 -14.57
CA GLU A 114 -8.86 4.08 -14.07
C GLU A 114 -8.34 2.75 -13.50
N LEU A 115 -7.47 2.07 -14.25
CA LEU A 115 -6.93 0.76 -13.85
C LEU A 115 -5.94 0.84 -12.68
N PRO A 116 -5.00 1.81 -12.61
CA PRO A 116 -4.19 2.03 -11.40
C PRO A 116 -5.04 2.27 -10.14
N VAL A 117 -6.10 3.08 -10.25
CA VAL A 117 -7.00 3.39 -9.13
C VAL A 117 -7.67 2.12 -8.59
N LEU A 118 -8.26 1.32 -9.50
CA LEU A 118 -8.89 0.05 -9.14
C LEU A 118 -7.88 -0.94 -8.52
N MET A 119 -6.67 -1.01 -9.09
CA MET A 119 -5.61 -1.89 -8.59
C MET A 119 -5.11 -1.49 -7.20
N ILE A 120 -5.13 -0.20 -6.85
CA ILE A 120 -4.80 0.24 -5.48
C ILE A 120 -5.84 -0.28 -4.50
N GLY A 121 -7.13 -0.12 -4.81
CA GLY A 121 -8.21 -0.68 -3.99
C GLY A 121 -8.10 -2.21 -3.83
N LEU A 122 -7.82 -2.92 -4.92
CA LEU A 122 -7.62 -4.37 -4.89
C LEU A 122 -6.41 -4.78 -4.03
N CYS A 123 -5.27 -4.11 -4.21
CA CYS A 123 -4.08 -4.35 -3.39
C CYS A 123 -4.36 -4.08 -1.90
N THR A 124 -5.09 -3.01 -1.55
CA THR A 124 -5.45 -2.75 -0.15
C THR A 124 -6.35 -3.84 0.43
N GLY A 125 -7.29 -4.37 -0.36
CA GLY A 125 -8.14 -5.48 0.06
C GLY A 125 -7.35 -6.77 0.25
N ILE A 126 -6.41 -7.07 -0.65
CA ILE A 126 -5.51 -8.22 -0.52
C ILE A 126 -4.65 -8.11 0.73
N THR A 127 -4.08 -6.93 1.02
CA THR A 127 -3.30 -6.72 2.25
C THR A 127 -4.14 -7.02 3.49
N LEU A 128 -5.31 -6.39 3.60
CA LEU A 128 -6.21 -6.58 4.76
C LEU A 128 -6.69 -8.02 4.90
N LEU A 129 -6.99 -8.68 3.79
CA LEU A 129 -7.41 -10.07 3.79
C LEU A 129 -6.27 -10.98 4.26
N LEU A 130 -5.05 -10.77 3.78
CA LEU A 130 -3.89 -11.55 4.23
C LEU A 130 -3.55 -11.30 5.70
N GLU A 131 -3.60 -10.06 6.18
CA GLU A 131 -3.45 -9.75 7.61
C GLU A 131 -4.51 -10.49 8.43
N TYR A 132 -5.76 -10.42 8.00
CA TYR A 132 -6.86 -11.10 8.65
C TYR A 132 -6.67 -12.61 8.73
N LEU A 133 -6.24 -13.24 7.63
CA LEU A 133 -5.99 -14.68 7.61
C LEU A 133 -4.87 -15.06 8.59
N VAL A 134 -3.77 -14.30 8.63
CA VAL A 134 -2.67 -14.59 9.56
C VAL A 134 -3.10 -14.45 11.00
N ILE A 135 -3.85 -13.39 11.34
CA ILE A 135 -4.41 -13.20 12.68
C ILE A 135 -5.34 -14.37 13.03
N SER A 136 -6.21 -14.77 12.11
CA SER A 136 -7.15 -15.88 12.31
C SER A 136 -6.42 -17.22 12.51
N PHE A 137 -5.38 -17.49 11.72
CA PHE A 137 -4.54 -18.68 11.90
C PHE A 137 -3.77 -18.67 13.21
N HIS A 138 -3.30 -17.51 13.67
CA HIS A 138 -2.61 -17.38 14.95
C HIS A 138 -3.56 -17.58 16.14
N ARG A 139 -4.82 -17.14 16.02
CA ARG A 139 -5.87 -17.37 17.02
C ARG A 139 -6.41 -18.81 17.02
N GLY A 140 -6.26 -19.54 15.91
CA GLY A 140 -6.77 -20.91 15.76
C GLY A 140 -8.28 -20.99 15.51
N GLU A 141 -8.95 -19.84 15.36
CA GLU A 141 -10.39 -19.71 15.14
C GLU A 141 -10.64 -18.81 13.94
N LEU A 142 -11.43 -19.29 12.97
CA LEU A 142 -11.79 -18.56 11.77
C LEU A 142 -13.27 -18.15 11.85
N GLU A 143 -13.53 -17.07 12.58
CA GLU A 143 -14.84 -16.44 12.61
C GLU A 143 -14.92 -15.45 11.46
N VAL A 144 -15.79 -15.61 10.46
CA VAL A 144 -15.90 -14.62 9.37
C VAL A 144 -17.27 -13.95 9.42
N PRO A 145 -17.47 -12.92 10.25
CA PRO A 145 -18.76 -12.25 10.35
C PRO A 145 -19.09 -11.51 9.04
N PRO A 146 -20.36 -11.41 8.63
CA PRO A 146 -20.74 -10.72 7.40
C PRO A 146 -20.36 -9.23 7.40
N GLU A 147 -20.29 -8.60 8.58
CA GLU A 147 -19.86 -7.22 8.74
C GLU A 147 -18.39 -6.98 8.34
N PHE A 148 -17.53 -8.01 8.50
CA PHE A 148 -16.13 -7.95 8.07
C PHE A 148 -16.03 -7.67 6.57
N TRP A 149 -16.84 -8.35 5.75
CA TRP A 149 -16.84 -8.16 4.30
C TRP A 149 -17.23 -6.74 3.91
N TRP A 150 -18.24 -6.17 4.57
CA TRP A 150 -18.65 -4.78 4.33
C TRP A 150 -17.57 -3.79 4.76
N LYS A 151 -16.96 -3.99 5.93
CA LYS A 151 -15.85 -3.15 6.41
C LYS A 151 -14.65 -3.21 5.47
N LEU A 152 -14.29 -4.41 5.00
CA LEU A 152 -13.23 -4.63 4.02
C LEU A 152 -13.53 -3.88 2.72
N LEU A 153 -14.74 -4.08 2.16
CA LEU A 153 -15.16 -3.43 0.92
C LEU A 153 -15.13 -1.91 1.03
N MET A 154 -15.69 -1.34 2.09
CA MET A 154 -15.72 0.12 2.30
C MET A 154 -14.31 0.69 2.44
N THR A 155 -13.43 0.00 3.17
CA THR A 155 -12.01 0.39 3.30
C THR A 155 -11.30 0.40 1.95
N CYS A 156 -11.54 -0.62 1.10
CA CYS A 156 -10.99 -0.70 -0.25
C CYS A 156 -11.51 0.43 -1.14
N LEU A 157 -12.81 0.74 -1.04
CA LEU A 157 -13.45 1.81 -1.81
C LEU A 157 -12.90 3.18 -1.42
N PHE A 158 -12.78 3.49 -0.13
CA PHE A 158 -12.19 4.75 0.33
C PHE A 158 -10.72 4.88 -0.07
N SER A 159 -9.97 3.79 0.00
CA SER A 159 -8.57 3.74 -0.41
C SER A 159 -8.42 4.00 -1.92
N SER A 160 -9.29 3.38 -2.72
CA SER A 160 -9.39 3.62 -4.16
C SER A 160 -9.82 5.06 -4.48
N LEU A 161 -10.77 5.62 -3.74
CA LEU A 161 -11.31 6.97 -3.96
C LEU A 161 -10.27 8.08 -3.73
N VAL A 162 -9.36 7.90 -2.76
CA VAL A 162 -8.27 8.85 -2.51
C VAL A 162 -7.13 8.71 -3.52
N SER A 163 -6.94 7.52 -4.06
CA SER A 163 -5.85 7.23 -5.00
C SER A 163 -5.78 8.14 -6.25
N PRO A 164 -6.86 8.53 -6.96
CA PRO A 164 -6.75 9.42 -8.12
C PRO A 164 -6.17 10.78 -7.74
N PHE A 165 -6.51 11.32 -6.57
CA PHE A 165 -5.96 12.59 -6.09
C PHE A 165 -4.45 12.49 -5.82
N LEU A 166 -4.00 11.38 -5.22
CA LEU A 166 -2.58 11.11 -5.00
C LEU A 166 -1.83 10.91 -6.32
N LEU A 167 -2.40 10.18 -7.28
CA LEU A 167 -1.83 10.00 -8.61
C LEU A 167 -1.75 11.33 -9.40
N LEU A 168 -2.73 12.22 -9.24
CA LEU A 168 -2.74 13.57 -9.81
C LEU A 168 -1.63 14.42 -9.21
N LEU A 169 -1.48 14.37 -7.89
CA LEU A 169 -0.39 15.04 -7.18
C LEU A 169 0.97 14.54 -7.69
N LEU A 170 1.15 13.22 -7.74
CA LEU A 170 2.42 12.59 -8.12
C LEU A 170 2.81 12.89 -9.57
N SER A 171 1.85 12.81 -10.50
CA SER A 171 2.10 13.13 -11.92
C SER A 171 2.47 14.59 -12.14
N ARG A 172 1.81 15.53 -11.45
CA ARG A 172 2.18 16.96 -11.51
C ARG A 172 3.58 17.21 -10.93
N VAL A 173 3.90 16.58 -9.79
CA VAL A 173 5.22 16.72 -9.15
C VAL A 173 6.32 16.07 -10.00
N ALA A 174 6.07 14.90 -10.58
CA ALA A 174 7.00 14.22 -11.49
C ALA A 174 7.30 15.08 -12.73
N GLY A 175 6.27 15.74 -13.28
CA GLY A 175 6.43 16.72 -14.37
C GLY A 175 7.31 17.90 -13.98
N ARG A 176 7.09 18.49 -12.80
CA ARG A 176 7.91 19.61 -12.28
C ARG A 176 9.36 19.19 -11.99
N LEU A 177 9.57 17.97 -11.51
CA LEU A 177 10.89 17.44 -11.16
C LEU A 177 11.62 16.77 -12.35
N ARG A 178 11.06 16.82 -13.56
CA ARG A 178 11.59 16.20 -14.79
C ARG A 178 11.97 14.73 -14.62
N TYR A 179 11.25 13.99 -13.77
CA TYR A 179 11.53 12.58 -13.54
C TYR A 179 10.92 11.74 -14.66
N ARG A 180 11.75 11.23 -15.58
CA ARG A 180 11.31 10.22 -16.56
C ARG A 180 11.41 8.82 -15.93
N ILE A 181 10.26 8.20 -15.75
CA ILE A 181 10.11 6.79 -15.40
C ILE A 181 10.79 5.94 -16.49
N ARG A 182 12.05 5.55 -16.30
CA ARG A 182 12.80 4.70 -17.25
C ARG A 182 12.39 3.25 -17.02
N THR A 183 11.96 2.58 -18.09
CA THR A 183 11.81 1.12 -18.13
C THR A 183 13.15 0.55 -18.55
N GLU A 184 14.00 0.23 -17.58
CA GLU A 184 15.11 -0.69 -17.81
C GLU A 184 14.54 -2.10 -17.69
N GLY A 185 14.59 -2.86 -18.79
CA GLY A 185 14.11 -4.24 -18.86
C GLY A 185 13.00 -4.40 -19.91
N LEU A 186 13.30 -5.20 -20.94
CA LEU A 186 12.47 -5.57 -22.09
C LEU A 186 12.43 -4.58 -23.27
N LYS A 187 13.60 -4.22 -23.79
CA LYS A 187 13.76 -4.13 -25.25
C LYS A 187 13.58 -5.55 -25.81
N ARG A 188 12.34 -6.01 -26.00
CA ARG A 188 12.08 -7.15 -26.88
C ARG A 188 12.30 -6.62 -28.31
N ARG A 189 13.54 -6.69 -28.77
CA ARG A 189 13.89 -6.47 -30.17
C ARG A 189 13.35 -7.67 -30.94
N HIS A 190 12.05 -7.67 -31.22
CA HIS A 190 11.50 -8.57 -32.21
C HIS A 190 11.83 -7.96 -33.56
N THR A 191 13.06 -8.20 -33.99
CA THR A 191 13.37 -8.14 -35.42
C THR A 191 12.69 -9.40 -36.00
N TYR A 192 11.46 -9.25 -36.47
CA TYR A 192 10.98 -10.12 -37.54
C TYR A 192 11.70 -9.59 -38.78
N ASP A 193 12.82 -10.23 -39.11
CA ASP A 193 13.46 -10.14 -40.41
C ASP A 193 13.18 -11.48 -41.09
N GLY A 194 12.57 -11.44 -42.26
CA GLY A 194 12.17 -12.66 -42.98
C GLY A 194 10.85 -12.57 -43.74
N ASP A 195 10.47 -11.40 -44.24
CA ASP A 195 9.90 -11.36 -45.59
C ASP A 195 11.05 -11.69 -46.54
N ALA A 196 11.21 -12.97 -46.85
CA ALA A 196 11.94 -13.42 -48.03
C ALA A 196 11.00 -14.36 -48.78
N LEU A 197 10.42 -13.80 -49.85
CA LEU A 197 9.99 -14.39 -51.11
C LEU A 197 9.93 -15.93 -51.18
#